data_AF-A0A3D0MD72-F1
#
_entry.id   AF-A0A3D0MD72-F1
#
_cell.length_a   1.000
_cell.length_b   1.000
_cell.length_c   1.000
_cell.angle_alpha   90.00
_cell.angle_beta   90.00
_cell.angle_gamma   90.00
#
_symmetry.space_group_name_H-M   'P 1'
#
loop_
_entity.id
_entity.type
_entity.pdbx_description
1 polymer ?
#
loop_
_entity_poly.entity_id
_entity_poly.type
_entity_poly.pdbx_seq_one_letter_code
_entity_poly.pdbx_strand_id
1 'polypeptide(L)'
;MLLPFSRNELDEFVTPEGERFYTFRSIVYDSWLVWHDALPDVLEQREGLTQDTYDNIICLADSLHRFHQSLPDYRALRETPFNVTRWWDPTDRDERWNTGRAALFSIKEYSATDLVRIIQKKTDLAVTPVSKRYVEAYLLDE
;
A
#
# COMPACT_ATOMS: atom_id res chain seq x y z
N MET A 1 0.02 1.30 27.22
CA MET A 1 0.72 -0.01 27.27
C MET A 1 0.93 -0.45 25.84
N LEU A 2 2.19 -0.61 25.43
CA LEU A 2 2.55 -1.13 24.11
C LEU A 2 2.27 -2.63 24.06
N LEU A 3 1.91 -3.11 22.88
CA LEU A 3 1.79 -4.51 22.56
C LEU A 3 3.15 -5.23 22.65
N PRO A 4 3.19 -6.54 22.94
CA PRO A 4 4.42 -7.33 22.92
C PRO A 4 5.19 -7.15 21.59
N PHE A 5 6.52 -6.99 21.66
CA PHE A 5 7.41 -6.80 20.49
C PHE A 5 7.41 -5.41 19.84
N SER A 6 6.50 -4.50 20.20
CA SER A 6 6.62 -3.08 19.82
C SER A 6 7.83 -2.46 20.51
N ARG A 7 8.67 -1.76 19.75
CA ARG A 7 9.80 -0.99 20.26
C ARG A 7 9.45 0.49 20.44
N ASN A 8 8.51 1.00 19.64
CA ASN A 8 8.01 2.36 19.70
C ASN A 8 6.50 2.41 19.32
N GLU A 9 5.92 3.62 19.29
CA GLU A 9 4.51 3.84 18.99
C GLU A 9 4.15 3.67 17.50
N LEU A 10 5.12 3.82 16.58
CA LEU A 10 4.91 3.61 15.14
C LEU A 10 4.75 2.12 14.78
N ASP A 11 5.20 1.24 15.66
CA ASP A 11 5.07 -0.21 15.55
C ASP A 11 3.62 -0.68 15.79
N GLU A 12 2.75 0.20 16.27
CA GLU A 12 1.35 -0.06 16.54
C GLU A 12 0.45 0.86 15.71
N PHE A 13 -0.75 0.36 15.45
CA PHE A 13 -1.79 1.11 14.75
C PHE A 13 -3.15 0.67 15.24
N VAL A 14 -4.09 1.61 15.34
CA VAL A 14 -5.49 1.35 15.68
C VAL A 14 -6.34 1.78 14.49
N THR A 15 -7.14 0.87 13.94
CA THR A 15 -8.07 1.18 12.85
C THR A 15 -9.13 2.17 13.33
N PRO A 16 -9.80 2.90 12.43
CA PRO A 16 -10.94 3.74 12.80
C PRO A 16 -12.07 2.97 13.52
N GLU A 17 -12.15 1.65 13.32
CA GLU A 17 -13.08 0.74 13.98
C GLU A 17 -12.63 0.28 15.38
N GLY A 18 -11.40 0.60 15.78
CA GLY A 18 -10.85 0.31 17.11
C GLY A 18 -10.02 -0.97 17.20
N GLU A 19 -9.74 -1.64 16.09
CA GLU A 19 -8.88 -2.83 16.05
C GLU A 19 -7.41 -2.44 16.14
N ARG A 20 -6.60 -3.17 16.92
CA ARG A 20 -5.18 -2.85 17.11
C ARG A 20 -4.27 -3.84 16.38
N PHE A 21 -3.34 -3.32 15.59
CA PHE A 21 -2.40 -4.07 14.76
C PHE A 21 -0.93 -3.72 15.07
N TYR A 22 -0.04 -4.67 14.79
CA TYR A 22 1.41 -4.42 14.67
C TYR A 22 1.73 -4.02 13.23
N THR A 23 2.24 -2.82 13.00
CA THR A 23 2.38 -2.28 11.64
C THR A 23 3.38 -3.06 10.78
N PHE A 24 4.41 -3.63 11.40
CA PHE A 24 5.49 -4.38 10.74
C PHE A 24 5.18 -5.87 10.51
N ARG A 25 4.02 -6.36 10.98
CA ARG A 25 3.61 -7.78 10.85
C ARG A 25 2.22 -7.96 10.26
N SER A 26 1.35 -7.00 10.50
CA SER A 26 -0.05 -7.08 10.10
C SER A 26 -0.16 -6.61 8.66
N ILE A 27 -0.76 -7.46 7.84
CA ILE A 27 -1.01 -7.18 6.44
C ILE A 27 -2.16 -6.18 6.30
N VAL A 28 -2.10 -5.33 5.28
CA VAL A 28 -3.15 -4.33 5.03
C VAL A 28 -4.47 -5.03 4.64
N TYR A 29 -4.40 -5.97 3.69
CA TYR A 29 -5.54 -6.80 3.26
C TYR A 29 -5.04 -8.07 2.59
N ASP A 30 -5.04 -9.25 3.25
CA ASP A 30 -4.63 -10.56 2.70
C ASP A 30 -3.43 -10.54 1.70
N SER A 31 -2.55 -9.55 1.86
CA SER A 31 -1.61 -9.07 0.87
C SER A 31 -0.19 -9.23 1.40
N TRP A 32 0.77 -9.10 0.50
CA TRP A 32 2.18 -9.05 0.84
C TRP A 32 2.63 -7.68 1.40
N LEU A 33 1.71 -6.71 1.45
CA LEU A 33 1.92 -5.37 1.97
C LEU A 33 1.48 -5.28 3.43
N VAL A 34 2.30 -4.67 4.27
CA VAL A 34 2.04 -4.47 5.69
C VAL A 34 1.63 -3.03 5.97
N TRP A 35 0.99 -2.78 7.11
CA TRP A 35 0.57 -1.43 7.49
C TRP A 35 1.73 -0.43 7.60
N HIS A 36 2.96 -0.90 7.86
CA HIS A 36 4.15 -0.07 7.80
C HIS A 36 4.42 0.50 6.39
N ASP A 37 4.04 -0.20 5.32
CA ASP A 37 4.18 0.28 3.95
C ASP A 37 3.13 1.36 3.61
N ALA A 38 1.96 1.29 4.27
CA ALA A 38 0.81 2.13 3.97
C ALA A 38 0.75 3.42 4.80
N LEU A 39 1.20 3.36 6.06
CA LEU A 39 1.06 4.46 7.02
C LEU A 39 2.30 5.36 7.05
N PRO A 40 2.13 6.68 7.24
CA PRO A 40 3.23 7.60 7.47
C PRO A 40 4.14 7.18 8.64
N ASP A 41 5.40 7.59 8.59
CA ASP A 41 6.39 7.40 9.66
C ASP A 41 6.32 8.46 10.77
N VAL A 42 5.35 9.36 10.67
CA VAL A 42 5.06 10.44 11.65
C VAL A 42 3.72 10.15 12.33
N LEU A 43 3.70 10.09 13.67
CA LEU A 43 2.51 9.71 14.44
C LEU A 43 1.36 10.71 14.27
N GLU A 44 1.68 12.00 14.31
CA GLU A 44 0.70 13.09 14.17
C GLU A 44 -0.01 13.04 12.82
N GLN A 45 0.67 12.53 11.79
CA GLN A 45 0.06 12.34 10.47
C GLN A 45 -0.94 11.18 10.47
N ARG A 46 -0.72 10.14 11.30
CA ARG A 46 -1.65 9.00 11.43
C ARG A 46 -2.96 9.38 12.14
N GLU A 47 -2.96 10.42 12.97
CA GLU A 47 -4.17 10.91 13.63
C GLU A 47 -5.26 11.35 12.63
N GLY A 48 -4.85 11.73 11.41
CA GLY A 48 -5.76 12.09 10.33
C GLY A 48 -6.41 10.90 9.61
N LEU A 49 -6.18 9.66 10.05
CA LEU A 49 -6.76 8.49 9.39
C LEU A 49 -8.26 8.39 9.65
N THR A 50 -9.06 8.74 8.64
CA THR A 50 -10.51 8.56 8.63
C THR A 50 -10.90 7.15 8.19
N GLN A 51 -12.15 6.76 8.42
CA GLN A 51 -12.70 5.50 7.88
C GLN A 51 -12.55 5.46 6.36
N ASP A 52 -12.92 6.54 5.65
CA ASP A 52 -12.82 6.60 4.19
C ASP A 52 -11.39 6.37 3.69
N THR A 53 -10.38 6.98 4.35
CA THR A 53 -8.97 6.78 3.99
C THR A 53 -8.52 5.35 4.29
N TYR A 54 -8.96 4.77 5.40
CA TYR A 54 -8.70 3.37 5.74
C TYR A 54 -9.28 2.44 4.66
N ASP A 55 -10.55 2.63 4.28
CA ASP A 55 -11.22 1.83 3.25
C ASP A 55 -10.53 1.96 1.89
N ASN A 56 -10.07 3.16 1.53
CA ASN A 56 -9.28 3.40 0.32
C ASN A 56 -7.96 2.63 0.32
N ILE A 57 -7.23 2.64 1.44
CA ILE A 57 -5.98 1.90 1.60
C ILE A 57 -6.24 0.39 1.43
N ILE A 58 -7.30 -0.13 2.07
CA ILE A 58 -7.70 -1.54 1.93
C ILE A 58 -8.07 -1.88 0.47
N CYS A 59 -8.86 -1.05 -0.19
CA CYS A 59 -9.29 -1.26 -1.58
C CYS A 59 -8.10 -1.27 -2.55
N LEU A 60 -7.16 -0.36 -2.37
CA LEU A 60 -5.93 -0.32 -3.15
C LEU A 60 -5.05 -1.54 -2.86
N ALA A 61 -4.95 -1.97 -1.60
CA ALA A 61 -4.22 -3.17 -1.22
C ALA A 61 -4.80 -4.45 -1.86
N ASP A 62 -6.13 -4.60 -1.89
CA ASP A 62 -6.82 -5.71 -2.58
C ASP A 62 -6.53 -5.68 -4.08
N SER A 63 -6.63 -4.51 -4.71
CA SER A 63 -6.34 -4.37 -6.13
C SER A 63 -4.89 -4.72 -6.48
N LEU A 64 -3.94 -4.27 -5.65
CA LEU A 64 -2.52 -4.63 -5.78
C LEU A 64 -2.28 -6.12 -5.51
N HIS A 65 -3.01 -6.72 -4.56
CA HIS A 65 -2.94 -8.14 -4.27
C HIS A 65 -3.41 -8.98 -5.46
N ARG A 66 -4.60 -8.69 -6.02
CA ARG A 66 -5.13 -9.36 -7.21
C ARG A 66 -4.21 -9.21 -8.42
N PHE A 67 -3.65 -8.02 -8.60
CA PHE A 67 -2.61 -7.79 -9.61
C PHE A 67 -1.41 -8.72 -9.37
N HIS A 68 -0.87 -8.75 -8.16
CA HIS A 68 0.27 -9.58 -7.83
C HIS A 68 0.00 -11.07 -8.04
N GLN A 69 -1.17 -11.56 -7.63
CA GLN A 69 -1.60 -12.94 -7.88
C GLN A 69 -1.66 -13.32 -9.37
N SER A 70 -1.83 -12.32 -10.24
CA SER A 70 -1.84 -12.54 -11.70
C SER A 70 -0.45 -12.72 -12.31
N LEU A 71 0.62 -12.38 -11.57
CA LEU A 71 1.99 -12.52 -12.06
C LEU A 71 2.42 -14.00 -12.08
N PRO A 72 3.15 -14.43 -13.12
CA PRO A 72 3.50 -15.83 -13.33
C PRO A 72 4.36 -16.44 -12.22
N ASP A 73 5.16 -15.62 -11.54
CA ASP A 73 6.09 -16.00 -10.48
C ASP A 73 5.48 -15.96 -9.07
N TYR A 74 4.24 -15.48 -8.91
CA TYR A 74 3.57 -15.31 -7.61
C TYR A 74 3.71 -16.54 -6.68
N ARG A 75 3.48 -17.75 -7.21
CA ARG A 75 3.49 -18.99 -6.42
C ARG A 75 4.89 -19.41 -5.93
N ALA A 76 5.95 -18.89 -6.52
CA ALA A 76 7.33 -19.25 -6.19
C ALA A 76 7.93 -18.34 -5.09
N LEU A 77 7.24 -17.27 -4.72
CA LEU A 77 7.73 -16.27 -3.79
C LEU A 77 7.75 -16.78 -2.36
N ARG A 78 8.81 -16.38 -1.62
CA ARG A 78 9.00 -16.68 -0.20
C ARG A 78 9.03 -15.42 0.67
N GLU A 79 9.14 -14.27 0.03
CA GLU A 79 9.23 -12.93 0.62
C GLU A 79 8.45 -11.96 -0.26
N THR A 80 8.08 -10.81 0.30
CA THR A 80 7.39 -9.78 -0.48
C THR A 80 8.31 -9.27 -1.60
N PRO A 81 7.86 -9.26 -2.88
CA PRO A 81 8.64 -8.68 -3.96
C PRO A 81 8.40 -7.17 -4.09
N PHE A 82 7.47 -6.62 -3.32
CA PHE A 82 7.13 -5.22 -3.31
C PHE A 82 8.20 -4.40 -2.59
N ASN A 83 8.49 -3.23 -3.16
CA ASN A 83 9.19 -2.15 -2.50
C ASN A 83 8.33 -0.89 -2.64
N VAL A 84 7.58 -0.58 -1.59
CA VAL A 84 6.72 0.60 -1.49
C VAL A 84 7.54 1.74 -0.90
N THR A 85 7.58 2.86 -1.61
CA THR A 85 8.30 4.07 -1.15
C THR A 85 7.36 5.15 -0.64
N ARG A 86 6.08 5.10 -1.03
CA ARG A 86 5.05 6.05 -0.62
C ARG A 86 3.67 5.46 -0.83
N TRP A 87 2.73 5.71 0.07
CA TRP A 87 1.34 5.31 -0.09
C TRP A 87 0.38 6.40 0.38
N TRP A 88 -0.01 6.42 1.66
CA TRP A 88 -0.84 7.49 2.17
C TRP A 88 0.05 8.62 2.69
N ASP A 89 -0.13 9.83 2.15
CA ASP A 89 0.55 11.03 2.62
C ASP A 89 -0.47 12.15 2.86
N PRO A 90 -0.91 12.37 4.12
CA PRO A 90 -1.92 13.37 4.45
C PRO A 90 -1.43 14.82 4.26
N THR A 91 -0.14 15.05 4.01
CA THR A 91 0.43 16.38 3.79
C THR A 91 0.55 16.74 2.32
N ASP A 92 0.29 15.80 1.41
CA ASP A 92 0.32 16.04 -0.03
C ASP A 92 -0.90 16.87 -0.48
N ARG A 93 -0.69 17.71 -1.50
CA ARG A 93 -1.71 18.56 -2.11
C ARG A 93 -2.61 17.80 -3.10
N ASP A 94 -2.10 16.72 -3.66
CA ASP A 94 -2.88 15.83 -4.52
C ASP A 94 -3.76 14.94 -3.64
N GLU A 95 -5.06 15.00 -3.90
CA GLU A 95 -6.10 14.31 -3.16
C GLU A 95 -5.87 12.79 -3.14
N ARG A 96 -5.32 12.21 -4.22
CA ARG A 96 -5.11 10.76 -4.28
C ARG A 96 -4.10 10.28 -3.24
N TRP A 97 -3.08 11.08 -2.96
CA TRP A 97 -2.08 10.77 -1.92
C TRP A 97 -2.65 10.99 -0.52
N ASN A 98 -3.39 12.07 -0.30
CA ASN A 98 -3.90 12.40 1.03
C ASN A 98 -5.14 11.60 1.47
N THR A 99 -5.86 10.98 0.52
CA THR A 99 -6.97 10.05 0.82
C THR A 99 -6.56 8.57 0.75
N GLY A 100 -5.26 8.26 0.61
CA GLY A 100 -4.75 6.88 0.62
C GLY A 100 -5.05 6.06 -0.64
N ARG A 101 -5.44 6.74 -1.72
CA ARG A 101 -5.86 6.13 -3.00
C ARG A 101 -4.72 5.98 -4.01
N ALA A 102 -3.50 6.40 -3.66
CA ALA A 102 -2.32 6.26 -4.49
C ALA A 102 -1.21 5.51 -3.75
N ALA A 103 -0.40 4.75 -4.49
CA ALA A 103 0.82 4.12 -3.99
C ALA A 103 1.93 4.17 -5.04
N LEU A 104 3.14 4.52 -4.60
CA LEU A 104 4.38 4.46 -5.37
C LEU A 104 5.15 3.22 -4.94
N PHE A 105 5.31 2.29 -5.87
CA PHE A 105 6.01 1.04 -5.60
C PHE A 105 6.81 0.54 -6.80
N SER A 106 7.64 -0.47 -6.54
CA SER A 106 8.27 -1.30 -7.55
C SER A 106 8.12 -2.77 -7.15
N ILE A 107 8.19 -3.67 -8.14
CA ILE A 107 8.23 -5.11 -7.92
C ILE A 107 9.55 -5.62 -8.46
N LYS A 108 10.27 -6.42 -7.65
CA LYS A 108 11.53 -7.05 -8.04
C LYS A 108 11.37 -7.83 -9.34
N GLU A 109 12.37 -7.78 -10.21
CA GLU A 109 12.39 -8.41 -11.57
C GLU A 109 11.45 -7.80 -12.62
N TYR A 110 10.63 -6.79 -12.29
CA TYR A 110 9.76 -6.11 -13.26
C TYR A 110 10.21 -4.66 -13.50
N SER A 111 10.16 -4.21 -14.77
CA SER A 111 10.32 -2.79 -15.10
C SER A 111 8.98 -2.05 -14.96
N ALA A 112 9.03 -0.74 -14.80
CA ALA A 112 7.81 0.08 -14.72
C ALA A 112 6.93 -0.07 -15.98
N THR A 113 7.56 -0.17 -17.16
CA THR A 113 6.85 -0.37 -18.42
C THR A 113 6.14 -1.72 -18.48
N ASP A 114 6.74 -2.77 -17.93
CA ASP A 114 6.13 -4.10 -17.88
C ASP A 114 4.94 -4.11 -16.92
N LEU A 115 5.12 -3.52 -15.73
CA LEU A 115 4.05 -3.39 -14.73
C LEU A 115 2.84 -2.67 -15.32
N VAL A 116 3.03 -1.51 -15.96
CA VAL A 116 1.94 -0.74 -16.60
C VAL A 116 1.18 -1.59 -17.60
N ARG A 117 1.89 -2.32 -18.47
CA ARG A 117 1.26 -3.17 -19.52
C ARG A 117 0.47 -4.33 -18.94
N ILE A 118 0.89 -4.88 -17.80
CA ILE A 118 0.22 -6.02 -17.17
C ILE A 118 -0.98 -5.52 -16.35
N ILE A 119 -0.78 -4.48 -15.54
CA ILE A 119 -1.81 -3.89 -14.67
C ILE A 119 -3.01 -3.44 -15.51
N GLN A 120 -2.79 -2.65 -16.57
CA GLN A 120 -3.86 -2.17 -17.46
C GLN A 120 -4.68 -3.30 -18.13
N LYS A 121 -4.17 -4.53 -18.18
CA LYS A 121 -4.88 -5.68 -18.75
C LYS A 121 -5.61 -6.53 -17.73
N LYS A 122 -5.31 -6.36 -16.44
CA LYS A 122 -5.66 -7.31 -15.39
C LYS A 122 -6.44 -6.70 -14.24
N THR A 123 -6.32 -5.40 -14.02
CA THR A 123 -7.01 -4.67 -12.96
C THR A 123 -7.52 -3.33 -13.46
N ASP A 124 -8.44 -2.75 -12.70
CA ASP A 124 -8.99 -1.42 -12.95
C ASP A 124 -8.13 -0.30 -12.36
N LEU A 125 -6.91 -0.63 -11.91
CA LEU A 125 -5.96 0.35 -11.40
C LEU A 125 -5.43 1.21 -12.53
N ALA A 126 -5.48 2.52 -12.34
CA ALA A 126 -4.74 3.43 -13.18
C ALA A 126 -3.27 3.44 -12.72
N VAL A 127 -2.36 3.40 -13.69
CA VAL A 127 -0.92 3.32 -13.42
C VAL A 127 -0.12 4.20 -14.33
N THR A 128 0.85 4.89 -13.72
CA THR A 128 1.77 5.79 -14.40
C THR A 128 3.21 5.40 -14.07
N PRO A 129 4.08 5.20 -15.08
CA PRO A 129 5.49 4.97 -14.82
C PRO A 129 6.18 6.27 -14.38
N VAL A 130 6.84 6.26 -13.22
CA VAL A 130 7.60 7.42 -12.70
C VAL A 130 9.07 7.32 -13.07
N SER A 131 9.61 6.10 -13.11
CA SER A 131 11.00 5.84 -13.46
C SER A 131 11.14 4.50 -14.18
N LYS A 132 12.38 4.01 -14.38
CA LYS A 132 12.62 2.69 -14.97
C LYS A 132 12.03 1.53 -14.15
N ARG A 133 11.89 1.71 -12.83
CA ARG A 133 11.46 0.64 -11.90
C ARG A 133 10.20 0.97 -11.10
N TYR A 134 9.93 2.25 -10.87
CA TYR A 134 8.82 2.67 -10.03
C TYR A 134 7.59 3.05 -10.84
N VAL A 135 6.43 2.64 -10.34
CA VAL A 135 5.11 2.98 -10.85
C VAL A 135 4.28 3.60 -9.74
N GLU A 136 3.50 4.60 -10.10
CA GLU A 136 2.38 5.08 -9.29
C GLU A 136 1.14 4.30 -9.72
N ALA A 137 0.48 3.64 -8.78
CA ALA A 137 -0.87 3.11 -8.97
C ALA A 137 -1.86 3.95 -8.18
N TYR A 138 -3.05 4.15 -8.73
CA TYR A 138 -4.12 4.83 -8.04
C TYR A 138 -5.48 4.22 -8.40
N LEU A 139 -6.40 4.28 -7.43
CA LEU A 139 -7.81 3.94 -7.65
C LEU A 139 -8.44 5.00 -8.56
N LEU A 140 -9.24 4.57 -9.54
CA LEU A 140 -10.05 5.47 -10.36
C LEU A 140 -11.20 6.05 -9.51
N ASP A 141 -11.60 7.28 -9.79
CA ASP A 141 -12.83 7.87 -9.23
C ASP A 141 -14.05 7.13 -9.81
N GLU A 142 -14.98 6.74 -8.93
CA GLU A 142 -16.31 6.26 -9.35
C GLU A 142 -17.14 7.37 -10.00
#